data_AF-B1X3E4-F1
#
_entry.id   AF-B1X3E4-F1
#
_cell.length_a   1.000
_cell.length_b   1.000
_cell.length_c   1.000
_cell.angle_alpha   90.00
_cell.angle_beta   90.00
_cell.angle_gamma   90.00
#
_symmetry.space_group_name_H-M   'P 1'
#
loop_
_entity.id
_entity.type
_entity.pdbx_description
1 polymer ?
#
loop_
_entity_poly.entity_id
_entity_poly.type
_entity_poly.pdbx_seq_one_letter_code
_entity_poly.pdbx_strand_id
1 'polypeptide(L)'
;MILNLHKMLNRLNWPEIVGGIIGSILTVFGLYLFDKIGLISSEIVIPSKAIIPFNSNECPSGWSDYSQSAGRFIIGVGQGSNLTERRLGDLGGTEKHMLTVDEIPQHYHNYEDYHYYDQEIGDPNYQTPQGDETGILKYREGQTTEIGGGKPHENIPPFVALKYCEKE
;
A
#
# COMPACT_ATOMS: atom_id res chain seq x y z
N MET A 1 63.86 24.25 48.90
CA MET A 1 62.88 23.90 47.84
C MET A 1 61.58 24.69 47.95
N ILE A 2 60.95 24.77 49.14
CA ILE A 2 59.66 25.46 49.37
C ILE A 2 59.72 26.99 49.11
N LEU A 3 60.81 27.67 49.49
CA LEU A 3 60.97 29.13 49.26
C LEU A 3 61.05 29.55 47.79
N ASN A 4 61.57 28.68 46.91
CA ASN A 4 61.66 28.97 45.47
C ASN A 4 60.29 28.82 44.79
N LEU A 5 59.45 27.90 45.27
CA LEU A 5 58.10 27.71 44.78
C LEU A 5 57.21 28.94 45.07
N HIS A 6 57.34 29.51 46.27
CA HIS A 6 56.58 30.70 46.66
C HIS A 6 56.96 31.93 45.82
N LYS A 7 58.26 32.11 45.50
CA LYS A 7 58.74 33.16 44.60
C LYS A 7 58.28 32.95 43.14
N MET A 8 58.16 31.71 42.68
CA MET A 8 57.60 31.40 41.36
C MET A 8 56.10 31.68 41.30
N LEU A 9 55.35 31.32 42.35
CA LEU A 9 53.90 31.53 42.42
C LEU A 9 53.50 33.01 42.44
N ASN A 10 54.32 33.87 43.05
CA ASN A 10 54.11 35.32 43.08
C ASN A 10 54.51 36.04 41.77
N ARG A 11 55.11 35.33 40.80
CA ARG A 11 55.41 35.88 39.45
C ARG A 11 54.32 35.55 38.41
N LEU A 12 53.34 34.74 38.78
CA LEU A 12 52.23 34.37 37.91
C LEU A 12 51.18 35.49 37.87
N ASN A 13 50.67 35.78 36.68
CA ASN A 13 49.61 36.76 36.46
C ASN A 13 48.25 36.16 36.82
N TRP A 14 48.01 36.01 38.12
CA TRP A 14 46.80 35.39 38.68
C TRP A 14 45.48 35.93 38.12
N PRO A 15 45.29 37.24 37.90
CA PRO A 15 44.07 37.77 37.28
C PRO A 15 43.78 37.19 35.88
N GLU A 16 44.80 37.05 35.03
CA GLU A 16 44.63 36.48 33.68
C GLU A 16 44.36 34.97 33.73
N ILE A 17 45.07 34.25 34.61
CA ILE A 17 44.89 32.80 34.79
C ILE A 17 43.48 32.50 35.28
N VAL A 18 43.01 33.23 36.30
CA VAL A 18 41.66 33.09 36.85
C VAL A 18 40.62 33.48 35.81
N GLY A 19 40.85 34.55 35.05
CA GLY A 19 39.97 34.97 33.95
C GLY A 19 39.84 33.90 32.87
N GLY A 20 40.95 33.26 32.47
CA GLY A 20 40.97 32.17 31.50
C GLY A 20 40.20 30.93 31.98
N ILE A 21 40.41 30.51 33.24
CA ILE A 21 39.70 29.36 33.82
C ILE A 21 38.19 29.64 33.92
N ILE A 22 37.79 30.82 34.41
CA ILE A 22 36.37 31.19 34.51
C ILE A 22 35.72 31.25 33.12
N GLY A 23 36.40 31.86 32.14
CA GLY A 23 35.91 31.90 30.75
C GLY A 23 35.74 30.50 30.16
N SER A 24 36.67 29.58 30.44
CA SER A 24 36.60 28.18 29.99
C SER A 24 35.40 27.46 30.60
N ILE A 25 35.19 27.61 31.91
CA ILE A 25 34.07 27.00 32.64
C ILE A 25 32.74 27.57 32.14
N LEU A 26 32.62 28.88 31.95
CA LEU A 26 31.41 29.51 31.42
C LEU A 26 31.08 29.04 30.00
N THR A 27 32.10 28.82 29.16
CA THR A 27 31.91 28.34 27.80
C THR A 27 31.44 26.88 27.80
N VAL A 28 32.07 26.02 28.61
CA VAL A 28 31.67 24.61 28.75
C VAL A 28 30.29 24.48 29.38
N PHE A 29 30.00 25.28 30.42
CA PHE A 29 28.68 25.32 31.06
C PHE A 29 27.62 25.86 30.10
N GLY A 30 27.94 26.90 29.31
CA GLY A 30 27.08 27.41 28.26
C GLY A 30 26.76 26.34 27.22
N LEU A 31 27.76 25.65 26.69
CA LEU A 31 27.57 24.54 25.73
C LEU A 31 26.77 23.38 26.33
N TYR A 32 27.02 23.03 27.59
CA TYR A 32 26.23 22.04 28.33
C TYR A 32 24.77 22.49 28.51
N LEU A 33 24.55 23.76 28.81
CA LEU A 33 23.22 24.34 28.89
C LEU A 33 22.55 24.31 27.51
N PHE A 34 23.25 24.69 26.43
CA PHE A 34 22.71 24.66 25.07
C PHE A 34 22.27 23.25 24.64
N ASP A 35 23.04 22.22 25.00
CA ASP A 35 22.67 20.80 24.79
C ASP A 35 21.46 20.40 25.66
N LYS A 36 21.44 20.77 26.94
CA LYS A 36 20.34 20.44 27.87
C LYS A 36 19.05 21.25 27.65
N ILE A 37 19.15 22.45 27.10
CA ILE A 37 18.01 23.31 26.73
C ILE A 37 17.42 22.88 25.37
N GLY A 38 18.09 21.98 24.63
CA GLY A 38 17.51 21.39 23.41
C GLY A 38 17.31 22.39 22.27
N LEU A 39 18.04 23.51 22.26
CA LEU A 39 17.94 24.56 21.22
C LEU A 39 18.49 24.12 19.85
N ILE A 40 19.07 22.93 19.77
CA ILE A 40 19.36 22.24 18.52
C ILE A 40 18.78 20.83 18.63
N SER A 41 17.45 20.75 18.74
CA SER A 41 16.80 19.50 18.36
C SER A 41 17.09 19.35 16.87
N SER A 42 17.70 18.23 16.47
CA SER A 42 17.64 17.78 15.09
C SER A 42 16.22 17.28 14.77
N GLU A 43 15.18 18.00 15.22
CA GLU A 43 13.81 17.68 14.89
C GLU A 43 13.62 18.04 13.43
N ILE A 44 13.36 17.00 12.63
CA ILE A 44 12.64 17.16 11.39
C ILE A 44 11.33 17.88 11.76
N VAL A 45 11.25 19.17 11.43
CA VAL A 45 10.02 19.94 11.59
C VAL A 45 9.05 19.44 10.52
N ILE A 46 8.12 18.58 10.93
CA ILE A 46 7.04 18.12 10.05
C ILE A 46 5.98 19.22 10.05
N PRO A 47 5.62 19.79 8.89
CA PRO A 47 4.63 20.85 8.82
C PRO A 47 3.24 20.34 9.22
N SER A 48 2.41 21.23 9.76
CA SER A 48 0.98 20.98 9.96
C SER A 48 0.33 20.49 8.66
N LYS A 49 -0.67 19.62 8.77
CA LYS A 49 -1.37 19.00 7.63
C LYS A 49 -0.56 17.95 6.85
N ALA A 50 0.65 17.62 7.28
CA ALA A 50 1.34 16.43 6.80
C ALA A 50 0.62 15.16 7.28
N ILE A 51 0.40 14.20 6.39
CA ILE A 51 -0.20 12.89 6.73
C ILE A 51 0.88 11.82 6.61
N ILE A 52 1.09 11.05 7.67
CA ILE A 52 2.15 10.02 7.74
C ILE A 52 1.56 8.70 8.28
N PRO A 53 1.95 7.54 7.73
CA PRO A 53 1.57 6.23 8.27
C PRO A 53 2.41 5.84 9.49
N PHE A 54 1.75 5.27 10.50
CA PHE A 54 2.34 4.77 11.74
C PHE A 54 2.02 3.29 11.93
N ASN A 55 3.00 2.51 12.38
CA ASN A 55 2.82 1.13 12.82
C ASN A 55 2.36 1.08 14.29
N SER A 56 1.20 1.69 14.56
CA SER A 56 0.57 1.82 15.87
C SER A 56 -0.95 1.87 15.68
N ASN A 57 -1.72 1.49 16.71
CA ASN A 57 -3.18 1.63 16.68
C ASN A 57 -3.65 3.06 16.97
N GLU A 58 -2.79 3.87 17.60
CA GLU A 58 -3.09 5.25 18.01
C GLU A 58 -2.06 6.23 17.44
N CYS A 59 -2.53 7.45 17.19
CA CYS A 59 -1.69 8.55 16.74
C CYS A 59 -0.86 9.12 17.91
N PRO A 60 0.42 9.47 17.69
CA PRO A 60 1.23 10.11 18.72
C PRO A 60 0.69 11.48 19.14
N SER A 61 1.15 11.99 20.28
CA SER A 61 0.83 13.36 20.72
C SER A 61 1.18 14.41 19.67
N GLY A 62 0.28 15.37 19.43
CA GLY A 62 0.40 16.38 18.38
C GLY A 62 0.02 15.91 16.98
N TRP A 63 -0.66 14.76 16.89
CA TRP A 63 -1.20 14.19 15.66
C TRP A 63 -2.66 13.75 15.87
N SER A 64 -3.47 13.93 14.83
CA SER A 64 -4.87 13.51 14.80
C SER A 64 -5.09 12.35 13.81
N ASP A 65 -6.09 11.50 14.07
CA ASP A 65 -6.46 10.40 13.18
C ASP A 65 -6.93 10.90 11.80
N TYR A 66 -6.28 10.45 10.74
CA TYR A 66 -6.75 10.70 9.38
C TYR A 66 -7.70 9.58 8.94
N SER A 67 -8.91 9.58 9.51
CA SER A 67 -9.90 8.49 9.34
C SER A 67 -10.31 8.24 7.88
N GLN A 68 -10.18 9.24 7.01
CA GLN A 68 -10.51 9.11 5.58
C GLN A 68 -9.64 8.08 4.85
N SER A 69 -8.44 7.74 5.34
CA SER A 69 -7.58 6.72 4.73
C SER A 69 -7.94 5.28 5.13
N ALA A 70 -8.83 5.07 6.09
CA ALA A 70 -9.13 3.73 6.59
C ALA A 70 -9.62 2.82 5.45
N GLY A 71 -8.85 1.76 5.16
CA GLY A 71 -9.13 0.83 4.06
C GLY A 71 -8.99 1.43 2.64
N ARG A 72 -8.38 2.62 2.50
CA ARG A 72 -8.23 3.28 1.20
C ARG A 72 -6.78 3.36 0.76
N PHE A 73 -6.57 3.18 -0.54
CA PHE A 73 -5.30 3.47 -1.19
C PHE A 73 -5.19 5.00 -1.43
N ILE A 74 -4.05 5.59 -1.09
CA ILE A 74 -3.82 7.03 -1.26
C ILE A 74 -3.26 7.30 -2.66
N ILE A 75 -3.92 8.19 -3.42
CA ILE A 75 -3.51 8.62 -4.75
C ILE A 75 -3.08 10.10 -4.74
N GLY A 76 -2.08 10.44 -5.53
CA GLY A 76 -1.63 11.82 -5.70
C GLY A 76 -2.67 12.69 -6.42
N VAL A 77 -2.74 13.97 -6.04
CA VAL A 77 -3.59 14.97 -6.70
C VAL A 77 -3.01 15.40 -8.05
N GLY A 78 -3.87 15.87 -8.94
CA GLY A 78 -3.54 16.36 -10.27
C GLY A 78 -3.84 15.35 -11.38
N GLN A 79 -3.34 15.65 -12.58
CA GLN A 79 -3.50 14.81 -13.77
C GLN A 79 -2.13 14.40 -14.30
N GLY A 80 -1.80 13.11 -14.21
CA GLY A 80 -0.63 12.54 -14.88
C GLY A 80 -0.88 12.34 -16.37
N SER A 81 0.20 12.14 -17.14
CA SER A 81 0.10 11.83 -18.57
C SER A 81 -0.75 10.58 -18.78
N ASN A 82 -1.81 10.70 -19.60
CA ASN A 82 -2.80 9.64 -19.86
C ASN A 82 -3.53 9.12 -18.61
N LEU A 83 -3.58 9.89 -17.53
CA LEU A 83 -4.36 9.55 -16.33
C LEU A 83 -5.55 10.49 -16.16
N THR A 84 -6.53 10.04 -15.38
CA THR A 84 -7.67 10.86 -14.95
C THR A 84 -7.20 11.90 -13.93
N GLU A 85 -7.69 13.13 -14.04
CA GLU A 85 -7.48 14.18 -13.04
C GLU A 85 -8.07 13.76 -11.68
N ARG A 86 -7.32 13.99 -10.59
CA ARG A 86 -7.75 13.77 -9.20
C ARG A 86 -7.65 15.06 -8.41
N ARG A 87 -8.75 15.49 -7.80
CA ARG A 87 -8.80 16.65 -6.91
C ARG A 87 -8.55 16.23 -5.47
N LEU A 88 -8.09 17.16 -4.65
CA LEU A 88 -7.87 16.91 -3.23
C LEU A 88 -9.20 16.49 -2.57
N GLY A 89 -9.19 15.34 -1.90
CA GLY A 89 -10.36 14.79 -1.23
C GLY A 89 -11.26 13.92 -2.10
N ASP A 90 -10.95 13.75 -3.40
CA ASP A 90 -11.67 12.80 -4.26
C ASP A 90 -11.60 11.38 -3.67
N LEU A 91 -12.75 10.71 -3.69
CA LEU A 91 -12.91 9.32 -3.26
C LEU A 91 -13.32 8.47 -4.46
N GLY A 92 -12.81 7.24 -4.54
CA GLY A 92 -13.16 6.32 -5.62
C GLY A 92 -12.54 4.94 -5.42
N GLY A 93 -12.66 4.11 -6.46
CA GLY A 93 -12.26 2.70 -6.43
C GLY A 93 -13.33 1.79 -5.85
N THR A 94 -13.12 0.48 -6.01
CA THR A 94 -13.99 -0.57 -5.50
C THR A 94 -13.13 -1.69 -4.90
N GLU A 95 -13.50 -2.17 -3.71
CA GLU A 95 -12.84 -3.31 -3.05
C GLU A 95 -13.17 -4.62 -3.77
N LYS A 96 -14.41 -4.75 -4.27
CA LYS A 96 -14.84 -5.88 -5.09
C LYS A 96 -15.35 -5.40 -6.43
N HIS A 97 -14.97 -6.10 -7.49
CA HIS A 97 -15.41 -5.83 -8.85
C HIS A 97 -16.24 -6.99 -9.39
N MET A 98 -17.38 -6.67 -9.98
CA MET A 98 -18.21 -7.62 -10.71
C MET A 98 -18.06 -7.33 -12.18
N LEU A 99 -17.61 -8.33 -12.95
CA LEU A 99 -17.47 -8.18 -14.39
C LEU A 99 -18.81 -7.83 -15.04
N THR A 100 -18.79 -6.80 -15.86
CA THR A 100 -19.88 -6.40 -16.75
C THR A 100 -19.76 -7.13 -18.09
N VAL A 101 -20.84 -7.14 -18.88
CA VAL A 101 -20.82 -7.74 -20.22
C VAL A 101 -19.76 -7.10 -21.12
N ASP A 102 -19.58 -5.78 -21.01
CA ASP A 102 -18.57 -5.03 -21.79
C ASP A 102 -17.12 -5.36 -21.41
N GLU A 103 -16.91 -5.95 -20.23
CA GLU A 103 -15.60 -6.39 -19.75
C GLU A 103 -15.29 -7.85 -20.10
N ILE A 104 -16.25 -8.58 -20.70
CA ILE A 104 -16.06 -9.94 -21.17
C ILE A 104 -15.63 -9.89 -22.65
N PRO A 105 -14.46 -10.45 -23.01
CA PRO A 105 -14.05 -10.53 -24.40
C PRO A 105 -15.07 -11.30 -25.25
N GLN A 106 -15.24 -10.87 -26.50
CA GLN A 106 -16.07 -11.60 -27.46
C GLN A 106 -15.56 -13.03 -27.59
N HIS A 107 -16.44 -13.99 -27.35
CA HIS A 107 -16.18 -15.41 -27.49
C HIS A 107 -17.43 -16.10 -28.04
N TYR A 108 -17.27 -17.27 -28.67
CA TYR A 108 -18.37 -18.12 -29.09
C TYR A 108 -17.94 -19.58 -29.01
N HIS A 109 -18.90 -20.46 -28.76
CA HIS A 109 -18.70 -21.91 -28.74
C HIS A 109 -19.62 -22.53 -29.79
N ASN A 110 -19.05 -23.34 -30.67
CA ASN A 110 -19.81 -24.17 -31.59
C ASN A 110 -19.38 -25.61 -31.37
N TYR A 111 -20.34 -26.54 -31.29
CA TYR A 111 -20.04 -27.96 -31.34
C TYR A 111 -21.03 -28.65 -32.27
N GLU A 112 -20.50 -29.62 -33.00
CA GLU A 112 -21.25 -30.44 -33.93
C GLU A 112 -21.61 -31.75 -33.23
N ASP A 113 -22.89 -32.08 -33.20
CA ASP A 113 -23.37 -33.37 -32.70
C ASP A 113 -23.93 -34.20 -33.87
N TYR A 114 -23.31 -35.36 -34.07
CA TYR A 114 -23.70 -36.33 -35.09
C TYR A 114 -24.37 -37.52 -34.39
N HIS A 115 -25.62 -37.77 -34.74
CA HIS A 115 -26.36 -38.92 -34.20
C HIS A 115 -27.11 -39.65 -35.33
N TYR A 116 -27.30 -40.95 -35.10
CA TYR A 116 -28.15 -41.81 -35.92
C TYR A 116 -29.48 -42.00 -35.19
N TYR A 117 -30.60 -41.89 -35.91
CA TYR A 117 -31.91 -42.27 -35.40
C TYR A 117 -32.19 -43.73 -35.80
N ASP A 118 -32.63 -44.53 -34.83
CA ASP A 118 -33.37 -45.75 -35.14
C ASP A 118 -34.75 -45.35 -35.66
N GLN A 119 -35.09 -45.74 -36.89
CA GLN A 119 -36.45 -45.57 -37.40
C GLN A 119 -37.38 -46.59 -36.72
N GLU A 120 -38.43 -46.06 -36.09
CA GLU A 120 -39.35 -46.71 -35.17
C GLU A 120 -39.93 -48.10 -35.53
N ILE A 121 -40.14 -48.85 -34.45
CA ILE A 121 -40.98 -50.03 -34.19
C ILE A 121 -40.66 -51.29 -35.00
N GLY A 122 -39.86 -52.15 -34.36
CA GLY A 122 -39.62 -53.53 -34.78
C GLY A 122 -38.16 -53.85 -35.06
N ASP A 123 -37.23 -52.92 -34.86
CA ASP A 123 -35.80 -53.12 -35.12
C ASP A 123 -35.19 -54.07 -34.08
N PRO A 124 -34.87 -55.32 -34.44
CA PRO A 124 -34.15 -56.21 -33.57
C PRO A 124 -32.67 -55.99 -33.87
N ASN A 125 -32.04 -54.96 -33.29
CA ASN A 125 -30.59 -54.72 -33.29
C ASN A 125 -29.87 -55.52 -34.38
N TYR A 126 -29.94 -55.10 -35.64
CA TYR A 126 -29.22 -55.79 -36.71
C TYR A 126 -27.73 -55.54 -36.51
N GLN A 127 -27.11 -56.34 -35.64
CA GLN A 127 -25.66 -56.40 -35.47
C GLN A 127 -25.08 -56.95 -36.76
N THR A 128 -24.64 -56.04 -37.64
CA THR A 128 -23.69 -56.42 -38.68
C THR A 128 -22.33 -56.68 -38.01
N PRO A 129 -21.44 -57.50 -38.61
CA PRO A 129 -20.07 -57.67 -38.13
C PRO A 129 -19.25 -56.36 -38.06
N GLN A 130 -19.80 -55.24 -38.53
CA GLN A 130 -19.19 -53.92 -38.59
C GLN A 130 -19.79 -52.87 -37.63
N GLY A 131 -20.82 -53.22 -36.82
CA GLY A 131 -21.46 -52.30 -35.86
C GLY A 131 -22.95 -52.05 -36.14
N ASP A 132 -23.60 -51.34 -35.22
CA ASP A 132 -25.04 -51.04 -35.10
C ASP A 132 -25.51 -49.80 -35.91
N GLU A 133 -24.66 -49.23 -36.76
CA GLU A 133 -24.94 -47.96 -37.42
C GLU A 133 -25.50 -48.13 -38.84
N THR A 134 -26.82 -48.30 -38.99
CA THR A 134 -27.49 -48.33 -40.31
C THR A 134 -28.43 -47.15 -40.58
N GLY A 135 -28.47 -46.16 -39.68
CA GLY A 135 -29.36 -44.98 -39.78
C GLY A 135 -28.85 -43.86 -40.71
N ILE A 136 -29.73 -42.88 -41.01
CA ILE A 136 -29.37 -41.64 -41.72
C ILE A 136 -28.60 -40.73 -40.76
N LEU A 137 -27.34 -40.38 -41.07
CA LEU A 137 -26.55 -39.41 -40.32
C LEU A 137 -27.26 -38.05 -40.29
N LYS A 138 -27.56 -37.53 -39.09
CA LYS A 138 -28.16 -36.21 -38.91
C LYS A 138 -27.23 -35.28 -38.14
N TYR A 139 -27.32 -34.00 -38.49
CA TYR A 139 -26.56 -32.91 -37.89
C TYR A 139 -27.46 -32.12 -36.93
N ARG A 140 -26.98 -31.88 -35.72
CA ARG A 140 -27.61 -30.97 -34.77
C ARG A 140 -26.61 -29.92 -34.32
N GLU A 141 -26.96 -28.65 -34.52
CA GLU A 141 -26.26 -27.55 -33.84
C GLU A 141 -26.68 -27.53 -32.37
N GLY A 142 -25.70 -27.58 -31.49
CA GLY A 142 -25.90 -27.48 -30.04
C GLY A 142 -25.25 -26.22 -29.49
N GLN A 143 -25.90 -25.61 -28.49
CA GLN A 143 -25.30 -24.55 -27.69
C GLN A 143 -24.90 -25.11 -26.33
N THR A 144 -23.74 -24.69 -25.84
CA THR A 144 -23.32 -24.98 -24.48
C THR A 144 -24.23 -24.24 -23.50
N THR A 145 -24.45 -24.80 -22.31
CA THR A 145 -25.11 -24.07 -21.23
C THR A 145 -24.17 -23.08 -20.57
N GLU A 146 -24.71 -21.94 -20.14
CA GLU A 146 -23.96 -20.96 -19.35
C GLU A 146 -23.61 -21.53 -17.97
N ILE A 147 -22.36 -21.34 -17.53
CA ILE A 147 -21.93 -21.64 -16.17
C ILE A 147 -21.11 -20.47 -15.62
N GLY A 148 -21.32 -20.16 -14.34
CA GLY A 148 -20.73 -19.01 -13.67
C GLY A 148 -21.79 -18.24 -12.88
N GLY A 149 -21.39 -17.65 -11.75
CA GLY A 149 -22.32 -16.96 -10.86
C GLY A 149 -22.28 -15.44 -10.96
N GLY A 150 -21.44 -14.88 -11.84
CA GLY A 150 -21.22 -13.42 -11.93
C GLY A 150 -20.87 -12.78 -10.58
N LYS A 151 -20.21 -13.52 -9.67
CA LYS A 151 -19.96 -13.02 -8.32
C LYS A 151 -18.82 -11.99 -8.34
N PRO A 152 -18.90 -10.92 -7.54
CA PRO A 152 -17.79 -9.99 -7.40
C PRO A 152 -16.51 -10.70 -6.92
N HIS A 153 -15.38 -10.37 -7.53
CA HIS A 153 -14.06 -10.81 -7.10
C HIS A 153 -13.32 -9.67 -6.36
N GLU A 154 -12.34 -10.03 -5.53
CA GLU A 154 -11.49 -9.03 -4.86
C GLU A 154 -10.70 -8.23 -5.90
N ASN A 155 -10.61 -6.92 -5.68
CA ASN A 155 -9.89 -5.96 -6.51
C ASN A 155 -8.80 -5.21 -5.71
N ILE A 156 -8.37 -5.80 -4.60
CA ILE A 156 -7.33 -5.24 -3.72
C ILE A 156 -6.03 -6.05 -3.87
N PRO A 157 -4.86 -5.42 -4.10
CA PRO A 157 -3.58 -6.10 -4.06
C PRO A 157 -3.20 -6.54 -2.63
N PRO A 158 -2.24 -7.46 -2.44
CA PRO A 158 -1.70 -7.74 -1.10
C PRO A 158 -1.27 -6.45 -0.38
N PHE A 159 -1.70 -6.26 0.87
CA PHE A 159 -1.49 -5.01 1.60
C PHE A 159 -1.04 -5.23 3.05
N VAL A 160 -0.43 -4.18 3.62
CA VAL A 160 -0.15 -4.04 5.07
C VAL A 160 -0.85 -2.78 5.54
N ALA A 161 -1.71 -2.91 6.55
CA ALA A 161 -2.46 -1.78 7.09
C ALA A 161 -1.64 -1.03 8.15
N LEU A 162 -1.53 0.29 7.99
CA LEU A 162 -0.91 1.22 8.94
C LEU A 162 -1.91 2.33 9.27
N LYS A 163 -1.80 2.92 10.46
CA LYS A 163 -2.64 4.03 10.90
C LYS A 163 -2.09 5.32 10.31
N TYR A 164 -2.86 6.04 9.50
CA TYR A 164 -2.43 7.36 9.03
C TYR A 164 -2.85 8.43 10.02
N CYS A 165 -1.93 9.33 10.32
CA CYS A 165 -2.15 10.45 11.22
C CYS A 165 -1.77 11.77 10.54
N GLU A 166 -2.56 12.80 10.77
CA GLU A 166 -2.34 14.17 10.30
C GLU A 166 -1.64 14.98 11.41
N LYS A 167 -0.58 15.70 11.07
CA LYS A 167 0.12 16.61 12.00
C LYS A 167 -0.77 17.81 12.29
N GLU A 168 -1.05 18.03 13.57
CA GLU A 168 -1.74 19.22 14.08
C GLU A 168 -0.92 20.50 13.84
#